data_AF-A0A2Z4YMV2-F1
#
_entry.id   AF-A0A2Z4YMV2-F1
#
_cell.length_a   1.000
_cell.length_b   1.000
_cell.length_c   1.000
_cell.angle_alpha   90.00
_cell.angle_beta   90.00
_cell.angle_gamma   90.00
#
_symmetry.space_group_name_H-M   'P 1'
#
loop_
_entity.id
_entity.type
_entity.pdbx_description
1 polymer ?
#
loop_
_entity_poly.entity_id
_entity_poly.type
_entity_poly.pdbx_seq_one_letter_code
_entity_poly.pdbx_strand_id
1 'polypeptide(L)'
;MRRQSIAIPFMLATVLCAMPAAPALSQVQTDLAEYKAATPSPKFDNPSLALDKLKSALSSDSIDDLAALLGLKPDKLRSSNEAMIAYGLIREGAERQVVLRDSAGMKIVAIGDRLWPLPFPLTEGKDGKWSFDTQRGFEEIINRRIGENELATLDTMHEYVAAQYQYASEDRDGDGIYEFAKKLISSPGKLDGLYWDPNVYPEESPASALVETAAFGAAKRGEGYFGYRYRILTAQGDQVLEGKKSYIVNGYMTGGFALIAWPVKYRVTGVQTFVVNGRSAIYQRDLGPQTEARAAAIKDFNPDADWTIVGE
;
A
#
# COMPACT_ATOMS: atom_id res chain seq x y z
N MET A 1 -45.96 -19.12 -61.03
CA MET A 1 -46.05 -18.22 -59.85
C MET A 1 -44.68 -18.20 -59.18
N ARG A 2 -43.84 -17.20 -59.50
CA ARG A 2 -42.51 -16.99 -58.89
C ARG A 2 -42.64 -15.86 -57.88
N ARG A 3 -42.46 -16.14 -56.59
CA ARG A 3 -42.36 -15.11 -55.55
C ARG A 3 -40.97 -14.47 -55.63
N GLN A 4 -40.91 -13.19 -56.01
CA GLN A 4 -39.73 -12.36 -55.83
C GLN A 4 -39.74 -11.83 -54.40
N SER A 5 -38.76 -12.23 -53.59
CA SER A 5 -38.51 -11.63 -52.28
C SER A 5 -37.48 -10.52 -52.45
N ILE A 6 -37.92 -9.28 -52.21
CA ILE A 6 -37.08 -8.08 -52.18
C ILE A 6 -36.29 -8.09 -50.87
N ALA A 7 -34.96 -8.13 -50.96
CA ALA A 7 -34.08 -7.96 -49.82
C ALA A 7 -33.94 -6.46 -49.51
N ILE A 8 -34.46 -6.04 -48.36
CA ILE A 8 -34.24 -4.70 -47.79
C ILE A 8 -33.00 -4.81 -46.89
N PRO A 9 -31.89 -4.08 -47.13
CA PRO A 9 -30.78 -4.07 -46.19
C PRO A 9 -31.17 -3.22 -44.98
N PHE A 10 -31.39 -3.88 -43.84
CA PHE A 10 -31.44 -3.24 -42.53
C PHE A 10 -30.03 -2.73 -42.19
N MET A 11 -29.79 -1.43 -42.35
CA MET A 11 -28.67 -0.76 -41.67
C MET A 11 -29.01 -0.71 -40.17
N LEU A 12 -28.44 -1.63 -39.39
CA LEU A 12 -28.36 -1.46 -37.94
C LEU A 12 -27.33 -0.35 -37.66
N ALA A 13 -27.82 0.85 -37.35
CA ALA A 13 -27.01 1.89 -36.75
C ALA A 13 -26.66 1.44 -35.32
N THR A 14 -25.45 0.93 -35.12
CA THR A 14 -24.83 0.82 -33.80
C THR A 14 -24.59 2.22 -33.27
N VAL A 15 -25.55 2.74 -32.51
CA VAL A 15 -25.32 3.88 -31.63
C VAL A 15 -24.41 3.37 -30.51
N LEU A 16 -23.11 3.55 -30.71
CA LEU A 16 -22.10 3.39 -29.69
C LEU A 16 -22.33 4.52 -28.69
N CYS A 17 -23.14 4.28 -27.66
CA CYS A 17 -23.16 5.15 -26.48
C CYS A 17 -21.78 5.05 -25.83
N ALA A 18 -20.88 5.94 -26.22
CA ALA A 18 -19.69 6.27 -25.45
C ALA A 18 -20.18 6.87 -24.14
N MET A 19 -20.37 6.02 -23.12
CA MET A 19 -20.47 6.52 -21.75
C MET A 19 -19.12 7.19 -21.45
N PRO A 20 -19.09 8.49 -21.12
CA PRO A 20 -17.89 9.06 -20.55
C PRO A 20 -17.62 8.26 -19.27
N ALA A 21 -16.44 7.65 -19.18
CA ALA A 21 -15.95 7.10 -17.95
C ALA A 21 -16.08 8.19 -16.89
N ALA A 22 -17.04 8.03 -15.97
CA ALA A 22 -17.08 8.88 -14.80
C ALA A 22 -15.71 8.72 -14.13
N PRO A 23 -15.01 9.82 -13.78
CA PRO A 23 -13.79 9.70 -13.00
C PRO A 23 -14.18 9.02 -11.69
N ALA A 24 -13.90 7.71 -11.61
CA ALA A 24 -13.92 6.98 -10.38
C ALA A 24 -13.02 7.75 -9.42
N LEU A 25 -13.56 8.06 -8.24
CA LEU A 25 -12.89 8.79 -7.18
C LEU A 25 -11.49 8.20 -7.01
N SER A 26 -10.50 8.93 -7.52
CA SER A 26 -9.11 8.76 -7.14
C SER A 26 -9.13 8.83 -5.62
N GLN A 27 -8.71 7.75 -4.94
CA GLN A 27 -8.21 7.91 -3.58
C GLN A 27 -6.91 8.70 -3.74
N VAL A 28 -7.08 10.02 -3.91
CA VAL A 28 -6.00 11.00 -3.86
C VAL A 28 -5.30 10.69 -2.56
N GLN A 29 -4.08 10.20 -2.69
CA GLN A 29 -3.16 10.00 -1.60
C GLN A 29 -3.26 11.19 -0.66
N THR A 30 -3.93 10.97 0.47
CA THR A 30 -4.50 12.04 1.28
C THR A 30 -3.38 12.96 1.72
N ASP A 31 -3.35 14.18 1.17
CA ASP A 31 -2.44 15.19 1.67
C ASP A 31 -2.98 15.64 3.02
N LEU A 32 -2.44 15.09 4.11
CA LEU A 32 -2.90 15.38 5.47
C LEU A 32 -2.88 16.89 5.78
N ALA A 33 -2.12 17.70 5.02
CA ALA A 33 -2.18 19.15 5.12
C ALA A 33 -3.58 19.72 4.86
N GLU A 34 -4.41 19.07 4.03
CA GLU A 34 -5.77 19.54 3.77
C GLU A 34 -6.68 19.43 5.01
N TYR A 35 -6.36 18.50 5.92
CA TYR A 35 -7.08 18.26 7.18
C TYR A 35 -6.71 19.27 8.25
N LYS A 36 -5.58 19.97 8.13
CA LYS A 36 -5.12 20.93 9.13
C LYS A 36 -6.07 22.13 9.22
N ALA A 37 -6.55 22.44 10.42
CA ALA A 37 -7.29 23.68 10.67
C ALA A 37 -6.34 24.89 10.71
N ALA A 38 -6.88 26.09 10.39
CA ALA A 38 -6.15 27.34 10.60
C ALA A 38 -6.04 27.70 12.09
N THR A 39 -7.05 27.31 12.88
CA THR A 39 -7.08 27.48 14.33
C THR A 39 -6.19 26.42 14.99
N PRO A 40 -5.27 26.80 15.89
CA PRO A 40 -4.44 25.85 16.63
C PRO A 40 -5.27 25.06 17.65
N SER A 41 -4.78 23.87 18.01
CA SER A 41 -5.34 23.07 19.09
C SER A 41 -5.45 23.87 20.40
N PRO A 42 -6.51 23.68 21.20
CA PRO A 42 -6.68 24.35 22.48
C PRO A 42 -5.55 24.00 23.45
N LYS A 43 -5.24 24.94 24.32
CA LYS A 43 -4.18 24.84 25.34
C LYS A 43 -4.79 24.55 26.72
N PHE A 44 -4.08 23.74 27.49
CA PHE A 44 -4.50 23.25 28.80
C PHE A 44 -3.42 23.45 29.86
N ASP A 45 -3.81 23.62 31.11
CA ASP A 45 -2.86 23.82 32.22
C ASP A 45 -2.09 22.53 32.57
N ASN A 46 -2.66 21.37 32.26
CA ASN A 46 -2.02 20.07 32.45
C ASN A 46 -2.60 19.03 31.46
N PRO A 47 -1.89 17.90 31.25
CA PRO A 47 -2.35 16.84 30.35
C PRO A 47 -3.70 16.22 30.71
N SER A 48 -4.04 16.12 32.00
CA SER A 48 -5.30 15.51 32.44
C SER A 48 -6.52 16.30 31.95
N LEU A 49 -6.45 17.63 31.94
CA LEU A 49 -7.52 18.47 31.39
C LEU A 49 -7.75 18.25 29.88
N ALA A 50 -6.68 18.04 29.12
CA ALA A 50 -6.77 17.70 27.70
C ALA A 50 -7.39 16.31 27.49
N LEU A 51 -7.03 15.33 28.34
CA LEU A 51 -7.62 14.00 28.35
C LEU A 51 -9.11 14.02 28.65
N ASP A 52 -9.54 14.83 29.62
CA ASP A 52 -10.95 14.96 29.98
C ASP A 52 -11.76 15.58 28.83
N LYS A 53 -11.20 16.56 28.12
CA LYS A 53 -11.82 17.10 26.90
C LYS A 53 -11.91 16.08 25.78
N LEU A 54 -10.88 15.27 25.57
CA LEU A 54 -10.92 14.17 24.60
C LEU A 54 -12.04 13.18 24.94
N LYS A 55 -12.11 12.72 26.19
CA LYS A 55 -13.15 11.80 26.67
C LYS A 55 -14.54 12.38 26.46
N SER A 56 -14.74 13.65 26.80
CA SER A 56 -16.01 14.36 26.58
C SER A 56 -16.41 14.32 25.11
N ALA A 57 -15.54 14.74 24.20
CA ALA A 57 -15.81 14.78 22.76
C ALA A 57 -16.17 13.39 22.19
N LEU A 58 -15.44 12.35 22.61
CA LEU A 58 -15.69 10.97 22.17
C LEU A 58 -17.00 10.41 22.73
N SER A 59 -17.32 10.70 24.00
CA SER A 59 -18.55 10.23 24.66
C SER A 59 -19.81 10.90 24.13
N SER A 60 -19.72 12.17 23.72
CA SER A 60 -20.83 12.93 23.14
C SER A 60 -20.98 12.76 21.63
N ASP A 61 -20.19 11.87 21.02
CA ASP A 61 -20.13 11.67 19.58
C ASP A 61 -19.91 12.98 18.78
N SER A 62 -19.09 13.88 19.32
CA SER A 62 -18.81 15.18 18.72
C SER A 62 -17.51 15.13 17.93
N ILE A 63 -17.61 14.79 16.64
CA ILE A 63 -16.46 14.86 15.72
C ILE A 63 -15.97 16.31 15.55
N ASP A 64 -16.83 17.31 15.71
CA ASP A 64 -16.44 18.72 15.68
C ASP A 64 -15.53 19.08 16.87
N ASP A 65 -15.89 18.64 18.08
CA ASP A 65 -15.05 18.87 19.27
C ASP A 65 -13.74 18.08 19.19
N LEU A 66 -13.77 16.85 18.67
CA LEU A 66 -12.56 16.07 18.42
C LEU A 66 -11.65 16.79 17.41
N ALA A 67 -12.23 17.26 16.30
CA ALA A 67 -11.49 17.97 15.27
C ALA A 67 -10.84 19.24 15.84
N ALA A 68 -11.59 20.05 16.58
CA ALA A 68 -11.07 21.25 17.23
C ALA A 68 -9.94 20.92 18.22
N LEU A 69 -10.10 19.85 19.01
CA LEU A 69 -9.10 19.41 19.99
C LEU A 69 -7.78 19.00 19.34
N LEU A 70 -7.84 18.38 18.16
CA LEU A 70 -6.69 17.89 17.40
C LEU A 70 -6.15 18.90 16.38
N GLY A 71 -6.77 20.08 16.24
CA GLY A 71 -6.38 21.10 15.25
C GLY A 71 -6.72 20.69 13.81
N LEU A 72 -7.83 19.99 13.61
CA LEU A 72 -8.29 19.42 12.34
C LEU A 72 -9.58 20.09 11.84
N LYS A 73 -9.85 19.97 10.54
CA LYS A 73 -11.09 20.43 9.90
C LYS A 73 -12.19 19.37 10.01
N PRO A 74 -13.32 19.64 10.68
CA PRO A 74 -14.38 18.66 10.85
C PRO A 74 -15.02 18.23 9.52
N ASP A 75 -15.26 19.17 8.59
CA ASP A 75 -15.85 18.86 7.29
C ASP A 75 -14.99 17.88 6.47
N LYS A 76 -13.66 18.02 6.56
CA LYS A 76 -12.72 17.10 5.89
C LYS A 76 -12.77 15.71 6.51
N LEU A 77 -12.80 15.61 7.84
CA LEU A 77 -12.95 14.32 8.53
C LEU A 77 -14.27 13.64 8.14
N ARG A 78 -15.40 14.37 8.13
CA ARG A 78 -16.71 13.83 7.74
C ARG A 78 -16.75 13.36 6.29
N SER A 79 -16.00 14.00 5.40
CA SER A 79 -15.93 13.61 3.98
C SER A 79 -15.06 12.39 3.70
N SER A 80 -14.25 11.93 4.66
CA SER A 80 -13.41 10.74 4.51
C SER A 80 -14.02 9.54 5.23
N ASN A 81 -14.29 8.49 4.46
CA ASN A 81 -14.78 7.23 5.01
C ASN A 81 -13.75 6.61 5.98
N GLU A 82 -12.46 6.69 5.63
CA GLU A 82 -11.35 6.19 6.45
C GLU A 82 -11.27 6.93 7.79
N ALA A 83 -11.39 8.27 7.77
CA ALA A 83 -11.38 9.08 8.98
C ALA A 83 -12.59 8.77 9.88
N MET A 84 -13.77 8.58 9.30
CA MET A 84 -14.98 8.26 10.06
C MET A 84 -14.96 6.83 10.64
N ILE A 85 -14.37 5.86 9.93
CA ILE A 85 -14.12 4.51 10.48
C ILE A 85 -13.15 4.59 11.67
N ALA A 86 -12.02 5.29 11.51
CA ALA A 86 -11.05 5.48 12.58
C ALA A 86 -11.68 6.17 13.79
N TYR A 87 -12.50 7.20 13.58
CA TYR A 87 -13.23 7.87 14.64
C TYR A 87 -14.16 6.93 15.42
N GLY A 88 -14.94 6.08 14.72
CA GLY A 88 -15.78 5.07 15.35
C GLY A 88 -14.98 4.08 16.21
N LEU A 89 -13.86 3.57 15.70
CA LEU A 89 -12.97 2.67 16.43
C LEU A 89 -12.33 3.33 17.66
N ILE A 90 -11.93 4.60 17.54
CA ILE A 90 -11.39 5.38 18.66
C ILE A 90 -12.45 5.55 19.75
N ARG A 91 -13.70 5.82 19.38
CA ARG A 91 -14.82 5.93 20.33
C ARG A 91 -15.08 4.61 21.04
N GLU A 92 -15.22 3.52 20.29
CA GLU A 92 -15.43 2.18 20.85
C GLU A 92 -14.32 1.79 21.84
N GLY A 93 -13.05 2.04 21.47
CA GLY A 93 -11.93 1.80 22.36
C GLY A 93 -11.97 2.70 23.60
N ALA A 94 -12.38 3.96 23.45
CA ALA A 94 -12.44 4.92 24.54
C ALA A 94 -13.55 4.63 25.56
N GLU A 95 -14.64 3.98 25.14
CA GLU A 95 -15.68 3.47 26.05
C GLU A 95 -15.13 2.42 27.02
N ARG A 96 -14.08 1.70 26.63
CA ARG A 96 -13.43 0.70 27.48
C ARG A 96 -12.41 1.34 28.41
N GLN A 97 -11.42 2.03 27.85
CA GLN A 97 -10.41 2.74 28.63
C GLN A 97 -9.67 3.80 27.82
N VAL A 98 -9.24 4.85 28.53
CA VAL A 98 -8.34 5.89 27.99
C VAL A 98 -7.37 6.31 29.09
N VAL A 99 -6.07 6.11 28.84
CA VAL A 99 -5.00 6.41 29.80
C VAL A 99 -3.91 7.28 29.17
N LEU A 100 -3.24 8.09 29.99
CA LEU A 100 -2.05 8.84 29.57
C LEU A 100 -0.78 8.03 29.87
N ARG A 101 0.14 8.02 28.92
CA ARG A 101 1.46 7.39 29.02
C ARG A 101 2.55 8.42 28.79
N ASP A 102 3.61 8.36 29.58
CA ASP A 102 4.84 9.13 29.34
C ASP A 102 5.62 8.57 28.16
N SER A 103 6.08 9.44 27.27
CA SER A 103 6.94 9.07 26.15
C SER A 103 7.83 10.24 25.72
N ALA A 104 9.14 10.11 25.91
CA ALA A 104 10.15 11.08 25.46
C ALA A 104 9.80 12.58 25.71
N GLY A 105 9.31 12.90 26.92
CA GLY A 105 8.93 14.27 27.29
C GLY A 105 7.56 14.73 26.79
N MET A 106 6.78 13.82 26.20
CA MET A 106 5.40 14.02 25.75
C MET A 106 4.46 13.09 26.53
N LYS A 107 3.14 13.33 26.41
CA LYS A 107 2.13 12.36 26.84
C LYS A 107 1.40 11.78 25.63
N ILE A 108 1.28 10.46 25.60
CA ILE A 108 0.50 9.74 24.57
C ILE A 108 -0.79 9.25 25.21
N VAL A 109 -1.91 9.46 24.52
CA VAL A 109 -3.18 8.87 24.91
C VAL A 109 -3.22 7.44 24.38
N ALA A 110 -3.39 6.47 25.26
CA ALA A 110 -3.58 5.06 24.91
C ALA A 110 -5.05 4.66 25.11
N ILE A 111 -5.63 3.99 24.11
CA ILE A 111 -7.07 3.76 23.98
C ILE A 111 -7.38 2.25 23.92
N GLY A 112 -8.42 1.83 24.63
CA GLY A 112 -8.93 0.46 24.63
C GLY A 112 -8.00 -0.57 25.29
N ASP A 113 -8.41 -1.84 25.25
CA ASP A 113 -7.74 -2.95 25.95
C ASP A 113 -6.34 -3.25 25.45
N ARG A 114 -6.09 -2.90 24.19
CA ARG A 114 -4.77 -3.04 23.56
C ARG A 114 -3.89 -1.81 23.79
N LEU A 115 -4.36 -0.81 24.54
CA LEU A 115 -3.65 0.43 24.80
C LEU A 115 -3.13 1.08 23.51
N TRP A 116 -3.98 1.10 22.47
CA TRP A 116 -3.60 1.61 21.17
C TRP A 116 -3.23 3.10 21.27
N PRO A 117 -2.01 3.50 20.86
CA PRO A 117 -1.55 4.87 21.01
C PRO A 117 -2.20 5.79 19.97
N LEU A 118 -2.98 6.76 20.42
CA LEU A 118 -3.51 7.84 19.58
C LEU A 118 -2.33 8.60 18.93
N PRO A 119 -2.35 8.86 17.62
CA PRO A 119 -1.19 9.40 16.90
C PRO A 119 -0.87 10.85 17.29
N PHE A 120 -1.80 11.60 17.87
CA PHE A 120 -1.61 12.97 18.29
C PHE A 120 -1.10 13.02 19.75
N PRO A 121 0.20 13.25 20.01
CA PRO A 121 0.70 13.36 21.37
C PRO A 121 0.33 14.72 21.97
N LEU A 122 0.27 14.77 23.30
CA LEU A 122 0.26 16.02 24.06
C LEU A 122 1.69 16.49 24.31
N THR A 123 1.96 17.74 23.98
CA THR A 123 3.27 18.38 24.15
C THR A 123 3.14 19.64 24.97
N GLU A 124 4.15 19.94 25.79
CA GLU A 124 4.22 21.17 26.56
C GLU A 124 4.85 22.30 25.72
N GLY A 125 4.14 23.43 25.65
CA GLY A 125 4.61 24.66 25.04
C GLY A 125 5.54 25.45 25.95
N LYS A 126 6.20 26.48 25.39
CA LYS A 126 7.09 27.38 26.15
C LYS A 126 6.39 28.16 27.26
N ASP A 127 5.07 28.26 27.19
CA ASP A 127 4.19 28.89 28.18
C ASP A 127 3.74 27.91 29.29
N GLY A 128 4.29 26.68 29.33
CA GLY A 128 3.93 25.64 30.29
C GLY A 128 2.54 25.06 30.05
N LYS A 129 1.92 25.34 28.89
CA LYS A 129 0.61 24.81 28.53
C LYS A 129 0.74 23.58 27.64
N TRP A 130 -0.20 22.67 27.78
CA TRP A 130 -0.25 21.43 27.02
C TRP A 130 -1.27 21.52 25.89
N SER A 131 -0.96 20.96 24.74
CA SER A 131 -1.89 20.85 23.60
C SER A 131 -1.59 19.61 22.78
N PHE A 132 -2.58 19.09 22.05
CA PHE A 132 -2.35 18.03 21.07
C PHE A 132 -1.54 18.58 19.89
N ASP A 133 -0.46 17.89 19.54
CA ASP A 133 0.42 18.27 18.45
C ASP A 133 -0.07 17.68 17.14
N THR A 134 -0.74 18.53 16.34
CA THR A 134 -1.28 18.16 15.02
C THR A 134 -0.19 17.76 14.05
N GLN A 135 0.98 18.41 14.08
CA GLN A 135 2.05 18.13 13.13
C GLN A 135 2.66 16.76 13.40
N ARG A 136 3.03 16.49 14.66
CA ARG A 136 3.49 15.16 15.06
C ARG A 136 2.43 14.09 14.82
N GLY A 137 1.15 14.43 14.99
CA GLY A 137 0.04 13.55 14.65
C GLY A 137 0.01 13.12 13.18
N PHE A 138 0.21 14.05 12.25
CA PHE A 138 0.29 13.70 10.83
C PHE A 138 1.54 12.91 10.49
N GLU A 139 2.69 13.26 11.06
CA GLU A 139 3.93 12.52 10.88
C GLU A 139 3.77 11.06 11.35
N GLU A 140 3.13 10.84 12.51
CA GLU A 140 2.87 9.51 13.04
C GLU A 140 1.88 8.70 12.18
N ILE A 141 0.82 9.33 11.66
CA ILE A 141 -0.12 8.66 10.73
C ILE A 141 0.61 8.20 9.46
N ILE A 142 1.50 9.03 8.92
CA ILE A 142 2.31 8.68 7.75
C ILE A 142 3.29 7.56 8.10
N ASN A 143 3.98 7.64 9.24
CA ASN A 143 4.93 6.62 9.67
C ASN A 143 4.29 5.24 9.83
N ARG A 144 3.09 5.17 10.42
CA ARG A 144 2.33 3.91 10.53
C ARG A 144 1.97 3.33 9.18
N ARG A 145 1.45 4.17 8.27
CA ARG A 145 1.15 3.75 6.89
C ARG A 145 2.37 3.22 6.17
N ILE A 146 3.52 3.90 6.32
CA ILE A 146 4.79 3.46 5.75
C ILE A 146 5.17 2.08 6.30
N GLY A 147 5.12 1.90 7.63
CA GLY A 147 5.44 0.63 8.26
C GLY A 147 4.51 -0.51 7.82
N GLU A 148 3.20 -0.27 7.78
CA GLU A 148 2.21 -1.25 7.30
C GLU A 148 2.46 -1.65 5.85
N ASN A 149 2.70 -0.69 4.96
CA ASN A 149 2.99 -0.95 3.56
C ASN A 149 4.33 -1.69 3.37
N GLU A 150 5.35 -1.35 4.15
CA GLU A 150 6.66 -2.02 4.10
C GLU A 150 6.55 -3.46 4.58
N LEU A 151 5.85 -3.73 5.68
CA LEU A 151 5.58 -5.10 6.14
C LEU A 151 4.80 -5.90 5.11
N ALA A 152 3.71 -5.35 4.55
CA ALA A 152 2.95 -6.02 3.49
C ALA A 152 3.80 -6.28 2.23
N THR A 153 4.78 -5.42 1.94
CA THR A 153 5.73 -5.61 0.84
C THR A 153 6.68 -6.77 1.10
N LEU A 154 7.17 -6.92 2.34
CA LEU A 154 8.01 -8.06 2.72
C LEU A 154 7.24 -9.37 2.61
N ASP A 155 6.01 -9.43 3.10
CA ASP A 155 5.13 -10.60 2.97
C ASP A 155 4.89 -10.92 1.49
N THR A 156 4.54 -9.91 0.68
CA THR A 156 4.37 -10.05 -0.77
C THR A 156 5.63 -10.60 -1.46
N MET A 157 6.83 -10.19 -1.03
CA MET A 157 8.09 -10.69 -1.58
C MET A 157 8.35 -12.15 -1.23
N HIS A 158 8.05 -12.57 0.00
CA HIS A 158 8.16 -13.98 0.40
C HIS A 158 7.19 -14.86 -0.41
N GLU A 159 5.95 -14.42 -0.51
CA GLU A 159 4.92 -15.12 -1.29
C GLU A 159 5.23 -15.13 -2.79
N TYR A 160 5.84 -14.06 -3.34
CA TYR A 160 6.33 -14.06 -4.71
C TYR A 160 7.36 -15.17 -4.98
N VAL A 161 8.30 -15.39 -4.05
CA VAL A 161 9.31 -16.45 -4.19
C VAL A 161 8.62 -17.82 -4.21
N ALA A 162 7.66 -18.06 -3.30
CA ALA A 162 6.88 -19.29 -3.29
C ALA A 162 6.07 -19.48 -4.59
N ALA A 163 5.39 -18.42 -5.06
CA ALA A 163 4.60 -18.44 -6.27
C ALA A 163 5.44 -18.74 -7.52
N GLN A 164 6.68 -18.23 -7.59
CA GLN A 164 7.59 -18.56 -8.70
C GLN A 164 7.97 -20.04 -8.73
N TYR A 165 8.27 -20.63 -7.57
CA TYR A 165 8.57 -22.06 -7.48
C TYR A 165 7.35 -22.92 -7.80
N GLN A 166 6.15 -22.52 -7.38
CA GLN A 166 4.91 -23.20 -7.76
C GLN A 166 4.63 -23.09 -9.27
N TYR A 167 4.82 -21.91 -9.86
CA TYR A 167 4.64 -21.71 -11.30
C TYR A 167 5.56 -22.66 -12.09
N ALA A 168 6.85 -22.69 -11.73
CA ALA A 168 7.88 -23.51 -12.39
C ALA A 168 7.79 -25.01 -12.09
N SER A 169 6.85 -25.46 -11.23
CA SER A 169 6.65 -26.88 -10.93
C SER A 169 5.82 -27.62 -11.97
N GLU A 170 5.22 -26.89 -12.91
CA GLU A 170 4.38 -27.41 -13.99
C GLU A 170 4.74 -26.74 -15.31
N ASP A 171 4.46 -27.44 -16.42
CA ASP A 171 4.52 -26.88 -17.76
C ASP A 171 3.24 -26.07 -18.05
N ARG A 172 3.33 -24.74 -17.93
CA ARG A 172 2.18 -23.83 -17.93
C ARG A 172 1.66 -23.49 -19.32
N ASP A 173 2.48 -23.63 -20.36
CA ASP A 173 2.08 -23.33 -21.75
C ASP A 173 2.18 -24.52 -22.70
N GLY A 174 2.60 -25.69 -22.20
CA GLY A 174 2.54 -26.97 -22.90
C GLY A 174 3.69 -27.17 -23.90
N ASP A 175 4.76 -26.39 -23.78
CA ASP A 175 5.90 -26.45 -24.69
C ASP A 175 7.01 -27.42 -24.24
N GLY A 176 6.80 -28.08 -23.08
CA GLY A 176 7.71 -29.04 -22.48
C GLY A 176 8.82 -28.42 -21.62
N ILE A 177 8.78 -27.10 -21.36
CA ILE A 177 9.82 -26.38 -20.62
C ILE A 177 9.25 -25.86 -19.30
N TYR A 178 9.90 -26.26 -18.21
CA TYR A 178 9.60 -25.76 -16.87
C TYR A 178 10.37 -24.45 -16.66
N GLU A 179 9.67 -23.33 -16.62
CA GLU A 179 10.25 -21.99 -16.47
C GLU A 179 9.58 -21.18 -15.35
N PHE A 180 10.27 -20.15 -14.86
CA PHE A 180 9.68 -19.15 -13.97
C PHE A 180 8.82 -18.16 -14.76
N ALA A 181 7.87 -17.52 -14.08
CA ALA A 181 7.00 -16.53 -14.69
C ALA A 181 7.76 -15.22 -14.97
N LYS A 182 7.61 -14.72 -16.20
CA LYS A 182 8.13 -13.40 -16.66
C LYS A 182 7.20 -12.24 -16.32
N LYS A 183 5.99 -12.51 -15.83
CA LYS A 183 4.94 -11.53 -15.51
C LYS A 183 4.36 -11.79 -14.12
N LEU A 184 3.99 -10.72 -13.44
CA LEU A 184 3.22 -10.81 -12.20
C LEU A 184 1.75 -11.15 -12.49
N ILE A 185 1.18 -10.53 -13.53
CA ILE A 185 -0.21 -10.73 -13.96
C ILE A 185 -0.19 -11.29 -15.38
N SER A 186 -0.87 -12.40 -15.60
CA SER A 186 -1.01 -13.02 -16.92
C SER A 186 -1.70 -12.10 -17.91
N SER A 187 -1.33 -12.24 -19.18
CA SER A 187 -2.10 -11.66 -20.27
C SER A 187 -3.51 -12.26 -20.34
N PRO A 188 -4.52 -11.52 -20.83
CA PRO A 188 -5.89 -12.03 -20.91
C PRO A 188 -5.95 -13.35 -21.69
N GLY A 189 -6.56 -14.38 -21.09
CA GLY A 189 -6.68 -15.70 -21.71
C GLY A 189 -5.34 -16.46 -21.82
N LYS A 190 -4.38 -16.19 -20.94
CA LYS A 190 -3.11 -16.92 -20.85
C LYS A 190 -2.75 -17.26 -19.40
N LEU A 191 -1.83 -18.22 -19.25
CA LEU A 191 -1.22 -18.61 -17.99
C LEU A 191 0.27 -18.22 -17.97
N ASP A 192 0.61 -17.02 -18.48
CA ASP A 192 1.99 -16.56 -18.70
C ASP A 192 2.53 -15.61 -17.60
N GLY A 193 1.90 -15.64 -16.43
CA GLY A 193 2.23 -14.87 -15.24
C GLY A 193 1.76 -15.53 -13.94
N LEU A 194 2.16 -14.98 -12.80
CA LEU A 194 1.90 -15.58 -11.47
C LEU A 194 0.43 -15.52 -11.03
N TYR A 195 -0.33 -14.54 -11.53
CA TYR A 195 -1.76 -14.40 -11.26
C TYR A 195 -2.58 -14.43 -12.56
N TRP A 196 -3.68 -15.18 -12.54
CA TRP A 196 -4.73 -15.15 -13.55
C TRP A 196 -6.11 -15.16 -12.90
N ASP A 197 -7.11 -14.59 -13.60
CA ASP A 197 -8.48 -14.48 -13.09
C ASP A 197 -9.14 -15.87 -13.02
N PRO A 198 -9.59 -16.33 -11.84
CA PRO A 198 -10.20 -17.65 -11.68
C PRO A 198 -11.53 -17.79 -12.44
N ASN A 199 -12.18 -16.68 -12.83
CA ASN A 199 -13.38 -16.72 -13.66
C ASN A 199 -13.07 -17.05 -15.13
N VAL A 200 -11.81 -16.89 -15.55
CA VAL A 200 -11.34 -17.23 -16.89
C VAL A 200 -10.73 -18.63 -16.92
N TYR A 201 -9.95 -18.95 -15.88
CA TYR A 201 -9.31 -20.27 -15.70
C TYR A 201 -9.64 -20.85 -14.33
N PRO A 202 -10.32 -22.01 -14.24
CA PRO A 202 -10.74 -22.57 -12.96
C PRO A 202 -9.59 -23.01 -12.04
N GLU A 203 -8.42 -23.29 -12.60
CA GLU A 203 -7.23 -23.65 -11.83
C GLU A 203 -6.72 -22.44 -11.05
N GLU A 204 -6.36 -22.66 -9.79
CA GLU A 204 -5.85 -21.61 -8.93
C GLU A 204 -4.46 -21.14 -9.37
N SER A 205 -4.30 -19.82 -9.56
CA SER A 205 -3.00 -19.23 -9.85
C SER A 205 -2.04 -19.30 -8.66
N PRO A 206 -0.71 -19.42 -8.88
CA PRO A 206 0.29 -19.40 -7.81
C PRO A 206 0.22 -18.19 -6.89
N ALA A 207 -0.27 -17.05 -7.38
CA ALA A 207 -0.48 -15.83 -6.62
C ALA A 207 -1.96 -15.54 -6.31
N SER A 208 -2.86 -16.53 -6.30
CA SER A 208 -4.27 -16.30 -5.96
C SER A 208 -4.46 -15.89 -4.51
N ALA A 209 -3.78 -16.55 -3.57
CA ALA A 209 -3.81 -16.20 -2.15
C ALA A 209 -3.24 -14.80 -1.87
N LEU A 210 -2.33 -14.37 -2.74
CA LEU A 210 -1.70 -13.06 -2.70
C LEU A 210 -2.66 -11.91 -3.03
N VAL A 211 -3.78 -12.15 -3.73
CA VAL A 211 -4.60 -11.07 -4.28
C VAL A 211 -5.66 -10.59 -3.28
N GLU A 212 -5.35 -9.47 -2.62
CA GLU A 212 -6.38 -8.66 -1.98
C GLU A 212 -7.10 -7.78 -3.00
N THR A 213 -8.39 -8.03 -3.21
CA THR A 213 -9.22 -7.35 -4.22
C THR A 213 -9.06 -5.82 -4.20
N ALA A 214 -9.02 -5.21 -3.01
CA ALA A 214 -8.86 -3.77 -2.87
C ALA A 214 -7.47 -3.27 -3.29
N ALA A 215 -6.40 -3.89 -2.78
CA ALA A 215 -5.02 -3.54 -3.12
C ALA A 215 -4.72 -3.82 -4.60
N PHE A 216 -5.28 -4.90 -5.16
CA PHE A 216 -5.14 -5.22 -6.58
C PHE A 216 -5.88 -4.22 -7.47
N GLY A 217 -7.07 -3.77 -7.05
CA GLY A 217 -7.79 -2.68 -7.70
C GLY A 217 -6.99 -1.36 -7.71
N ALA A 218 -6.34 -1.03 -6.59
CA ALA A 218 -5.46 0.14 -6.47
C ALA A 218 -4.24 0.02 -7.38
N ALA A 219 -3.59 -1.15 -7.43
CA ALA A 219 -2.45 -1.41 -8.29
C ALA A 219 -2.80 -1.18 -9.77
N LYS A 220 -3.97 -1.64 -10.23
CA LYS A 220 -4.46 -1.40 -11.61
C LYS A 220 -4.67 0.07 -11.94
N ARG A 221 -4.97 0.93 -10.96
CA ARG A 221 -5.07 2.39 -11.11
C ARG A 221 -3.73 3.12 -10.99
N GLY A 222 -2.63 2.39 -10.79
CA GLY A 222 -1.29 2.96 -10.65
C GLY A 222 -0.95 3.43 -9.24
N GLU A 223 -1.83 3.20 -8.26
CA GLU A 223 -1.67 3.54 -6.83
C GLU A 223 -0.74 2.56 -6.09
N GLY A 224 -0.30 1.50 -6.78
CA GLY A 224 0.56 0.44 -6.24
C GLY A 224 -0.22 -0.65 -5.52
N TYR A 225 0.45 -1.77 -5.31
CA TYR A 225 -0.03 -2.87 -4.48
C TYR A 225 0.51 -2.63 -3.06
N PHE A 226 -0.37 -2.37 -2.09
CA PHE A 226 0.00 -1.85 -0.77
C PHE A 226 0.92 -0.61 -0.82
N GLY A 227 0.67 0.31 -1.76
CA GLY A 227 1.47 1.53 -1.92
C GLY A 227 2.86 1.32 -2.52
N TYR A 228 3.16 0.11 -3.01
CA TYR A 228 4.42 -0.25 -3.65
C TYR A 228 4.25 -0.63 -5.12
N ARG A 229 5.29 -0.37 -5.91
CA ARG A 229 5.43 -0.85 -7.29
C ARG A 229 6.36 -2.05 -7.28
N TYR A 230 6.08 -3.01 -8.16
CA TYR A 230 6.82 -4.26 -8.25
C TYR A 230 7.27 -4.49 -9.69
N ARG A 231 8.48 -5.02 -9.87
CA ARG A 231 8.97 -5.42 -11.19
C ARG A 231 9.91 -6.61 -11.08
N ILE A 232 9.69 -7.59 -11.94
CA ILE A 232 10.58 -8.75 -12.08
C ILE A 232 11.90 -8.28 -12.71
N LEU A 233 13.01 -8.70 -12.11
CA LEU A 233 14.35 -8.55 -12.64
C LEU A 233 14.75 -9.85 -13.32
N THR A 234 15.28 -9.76 -14.54
CA THR A 234 15.53 -10.90 -15.42
C THR A 234 17.01 -11.29 -15.51
N ALA A 235 17.83 -10.78 -14.60
CA ALA A 235 19.26 -11.05 -14.53
C ALA A 235 19.81 -10.72 -13.12
N GLN A 236 21.04 -11.16 -12.87
CA GLN A 236 21.85 -10.76 -11.72
C GLN A 236 23.20 -10.21 -12.15
N GLY A 237 23.76 -9.35 -11.30
CA GLY A 237 25.09 -8.77 -11.48
C GLY A 237 26.20 -9.62 -10.85
N ASP A 238 27.40 -9.03 -10.80
CA ASP A 238 28.65 -9.68 -10.37
C ASP A 238 28.89 -9.66 -8.85
N GLN A 239 28.10 -8.92 -8.08
CA GLN A 239 28.17 -8.90 -6.60
C GLN A 239 27.45 -10.10 -5.97
N VAL A 240 26.82 -10.94 -6.79
CA VAL A 240 26.15 -12.18 -6.35
C VAL A 240 27.14 -13.34 -6.46
N LEU A 241 27.14 -14.28 -5.50
CA LEU A 241 28.08 -15.41 -5.43
C LEU A 241 28.17 -16.25 -6.72
N GLU A 242 27.07 -16.38 -7.46
CA GLU A 242 27.00 -17.12 -8.73
C GLU A 242 27.50 -16.30 -9.94
N GLY A 243 27.89 -15.05 -9.72
CA GLY A 243 28.37 -14.12 -10.75
C GLY A 243 27.26 -13.57 -11.64
N LYS A 244 27.67 -12.74 -12.60
CA LYS A 244 26.75 -12.11 -13.55
C LYS A 244 26.13 -13.14 -14.48
N LYS A 245 24.80 -13.18 -14.55
CA LYS A 245 24.07 -14.03 -15.51
C LYS A 245 22.70 -13.47 -15.87
N SER A 246 22.26 -13.79 -17.08
CA SER A 246 20.86 -13.66 -17.49
C SER A 246 20.05 -14.78 -16.86
N TYR A 247 18.83 -14.48 -16.42
CA TYR A 247 17.85 -15.49 -16.06
C TYR A 247 17.08 -16.03 -17.25
N ILE A 248 17.14 -15.33 -18.40
CA ILE A 248 16.56 -15.77 -19.66
C ILE A 248 17.59 -16.60 -20.44
N VAL A 249 17.24 -17.83 -20.77
CA VAL A 249 18.00 -18.77 -21.61
C VAL A 249 17.08 -19.24 -22.74
N ASN A 250 17.48 -19.01 -24.00
CA ASN A 250 16.69 -19.36 -25.18
C ASN A 250 15.25 -18.79 -25.20
N GLY A 251 15.02 -17.65 -24.54
CA GLY A 251 13.68 -17.03 -24.42
C GLY A 251 12.88 -17.45 -23.18
N TYR A 252 13.38 -18.43 -22.43
CA TYR A 252 12.75 -19.00 -21.24
C TYR A 252 13.42 -18.53 -19.96
N MET A 253 12.65 -18.23 -18.92
CA MET A 253 13.18 -17.81 -17.62
C MET A 253 13.55 -19.02 -16.78
N THR A 254 14.64 -19.70 -17.12
CA THR A 254 15.11 -20.92 -16.44
C THR A 254 16.35 -20.71 -15.58
N GLY A 255 17.05 -19.58 -15.75
CA GLY A 255 18.31 -19.28 -15.06
C GLY A 255 18.17 -18.72 -13.64
N GLY A 256 16.93 -18.48 -13.20
CA GLY A 256 16.57 -17.89 -11.90
C GLY A 256 15.48 -16.83 -12.04
N PHE A 257 15.24 -16.08 -10.97
CA PHE A 257 14.34 -14.94 -10.95
C PHE A 257 14.73 -13.99 -9.81
N ALA A 258 14.29 -12.74 -9.92
CA ALA A 258 14.35 -11.77 -8.85
C ALA A 258 13.24 -10.72 -8.98
N LEU A 259 13.01 -9.98 -7.91
CA LEU A 259 12.00 -8.94 -7.82
C LEU A 259 12.60 -7.70 -7.17
N ILE A 260 12.19 -6.53 -7.65
CA ILE A 260 12.40 -5.26 -6.97
C ILE A 260 11.03 -4.66 -6.61
N ALA A 261 10.94 -4.07 -5.42
CA ALA A 261 9.80 -3.25 -5.03
C ALA A 261 10.26 -1.89 -4.50
N TRP A 262 9.52 -0.83 -4.83
CA TRP A 262 9.79 0.53 -4.36
C TRP A 262 8.48 1.29 -4.11
N PRO A 263 8.47 2.27 -3.20
CA PRO A 263 7.26 3.01 -2.89
C PRO A 263 6.78 3.82 -4.09
N VAL A 264 5.46 3.87 -4.27
CA VAL A 264 4.81 4.76 -5.24
C VAL A 264 5.15 6.22 -4.95
N LYS A 265 5.24 6.62 -3.68
CA LYS A 265 5.68 7.96 -3.27
C LYS A 265 6.59 7.88 -2.05
N TYR A 266 7.84 8.30 -2.24
CA TYR A 266 8.85 8.32 -1.19
C TYR A 266 8.40 9.14 0.03
N ARG A 267 8.59 8.58 1.23
CA ARG A 267 8.14 9.11 2.54
C ARG A 267 6.64 9.39 2.65
N VAL A 268 5.82 8.75 1.81
CA VAL A 268 4.36 8.80 1.93
C VAL A 268 3.72 7.42 1.83
N THR A 269 4.11 6.59 0.85
CA THR A 269 3.72 5.18 0.82
C THR A 269 4.81 4.24 1.36
N GLY A 270 6.06 4.70 1.39
CA GLY A 270 7.19 3.94 1.90
C GLY A 270 8.50 4.70 1.79
N VAL A 271 9.56 4.15 2.36
CA VAL A 271 10.93 4.69 2.33
C VAL A 271 11.87 3.72 1.63
N GLN A 272 11.80 2.44 2.00
CA GLN A 272 12.76 1.45 1.54
C GLN A 272 12.47 0.99 0.11
N THR A 273 13.53 0.73 -0.64
CA THR A 273 13.46 -0.13 -1.84
C THR A 273 13.93 -1.51 -1.45
N PHE A 274 13.20 -2.53 -1.89
CA PHE A 274 13.50 -3.92 -1.58
C PHE A 274 13.91 -4.69 -2.84
N VAL A 275 14.80 -5.66 -2.69
CA VAL A 275 15.11 -6.65 -3.73
C VAL A 275 15.21 -8.05 -3.13
N VAL A 276 14.73 -9.05 -3.87
CA VAL A 276 14.79 -10.48 -3.50
C VAL A 276 15.10 -11.33 -4.72
N ASN A 277 15.77 -12.46 -4.53
CA ASN A 277 15.94 -13.50 -5.56
C ASN A 277 15.44 -14.85 -5.05
N GLY A 278 15.56 -15.91 -5.87
CA GLY A 278 15.11 -17.27 -5.49
C GLY A 278 15.73 -17.86 -4.21
N ARG A 279 16.74 -17.23 -3.60
CA ARG A 279 17.29 -17.66 -2.30
C ARG A 279 16.55 -17.07 -1.10
N SER A 280 15.46 -16.31 -1.34
CA SER A 280 14.57 -15.72 -0.32
C SER A 280 15.17 -14.65 0.60
N ALA A 281 16.45 -14.29 0.43
CA ALA A 281 17.05 -13.18 1.17
C ALA A 281 16.53 -11.85 0.61
N ILE A 282 15.78 -11.10 1.42
CA ILE A 282 15.30 -9.76 1.08
C ILE A 282 16.35 -8.74 1.53
N TYR A 283 16.74 -7.88 0.61
CA TYR A 283 17.62 -6.74 0.86
C TYR A 283 16.81 -5.45 0.78
N GLN A 284 17.15 -4.48 1.61
CA GLN A 284 16.54 -3.15 1.61
C GLN A 284 17.59 -2.04 1.48
N ARG A 285 17.18 -0.92 0.88
CA ARG A 285 17.98 0.31 0.78
C ARG A 285 17.07 1.53 0.60
N ASP A 286 17.32 2.59 1.36
CA ASP A 286 16.72 3.91 1.11
C ASP A 286 17.46 4.58 -0.06
N LEU A 287 16.76 4.73 -1.19
CA LEU A 287 17.29 5.39 -2.39
C LEU A 287 17.11 6.92 -2.37
N GLY A 288 16.47 7.47 -1.34
CA GLY A 288 16.27 8.89 -1.10
C GLY A 288 15.14 9.50 -1.92
N PRO A 289 15.08 10.85 -2.02
CA PRO A 289 14.00 11.56 -2.71
C PRO A 289 13.79 11.20 -4.19
N GLN A 290 14.79 10.60 -4.84
CA GLN A 290 14.73 10.14 -6.24
C GLN A 290 14.45 8.64 -6.35
N THR A 291 13.84 8.03 -5.34
CA THR A 291 13.60 6.57 -5.26
C THR A 291 12.97 6.02 -6.53
N GLU A 292 11.92 6.65 -7.07
CA GLU A 292 11.25 6.15 -8.29
C GLU A 292 12.20 6.06 -9.49
N ALA A 293 12.98 7.11 -9.76
CA ALA A 293 13.93 7.14 -10.86
C ALA A 293 15.10 6.16 -10.64
N ARG A 294 15.61 6.07 -9.41
CA ARG A 294 16.74 5.19 -9.06
C ARG A 294 16.33 3.71 -9.10
N ALA A 295 15.16 3.36 -8.56
CA ALA A 295 14.63 2.00 -8.61
C ALA A 295 14.31 1.57 -10.06
N ALA A 296 13.80 2.49 -10.89
CA ALA A 296 13.58 2.22 -12.31
C ALA A 296 14.87 1.90 -13.08
N ALA A 297 16.01 2.45 -12.64
CA ALA A 297 17.33 2.21 -13.25
C ALA A 297 17.95 0.86 -12.86
N ILE A 298 17.52 0.25 -11.75
CA ILE A 298 18.02 -1.08 -11.32
C ILE A 298 17.46 -2.16 -12.26
N LYS A 299 18.31 -2.76 -13.10
CA LYS A 299 17.88 -3.80 -14.07
C LYS A 299 18.17 -5.22 -13.63
N ASP A 300 19.14 -5.38 -12.74
CA ASP A 300 19.66 -6.67 -12.31
C ASP A 300 19.60 -6.77 -10.79
N PHE A 301 19.39 -7.99 -10.28
CA PHE A 301 19.59 -8.26 -8.87
C PHE A 301 21.09 -8.22 -8.56
N ASN A 302 21.54 -7.16 -7.92
CA ASN A 302 22.96 -6.92 -7.62
C ASN A 302 23.14 -6.14 -6.32
N PRO A 303 22.66 -6.66 -5.16
CA PRO A 303 22.86 -5.98 -3.88
C PRO A 303 24.37 -5.88 -3.58
N ASP A 304 24.85 -4.64 -3.46
CA ASP A 304 26.21 -4.28 -3.04
C ASP A 304 26.28 -4.03 -1.52
N ALA A 305 27.42 -3.51 -1.05
CA ALA A 305 27.66 -3.24 0.37
C ALA A 305 26.74 -2.18 1.00
N ASP A 306 26.03 -1.37 0.19
CA ASP A 306 25.08 -0.37 0.68
C ASP A 306 23.67 -0.94 0.86
N TRP A 307 23.45 -2.21 0.51
CA TRP A 307 22.20 -2.92 0.79
C TRP A 307 22.30 -3.67 2.11
N THR A 308 21.24 -3.57 2.91
CA THR A 308 21.15 -4.31 4.17
C THR A 308 20.16 -5.46 4.03
N ILE A 309 20.50 -6.63 4.54
CA ILE A 309 19.54 -7.73 4.67
C ILE A 309 18.46 -7.32 5.67
N VAL A 310 17.19 -7.55 5.33
CA VAL A 310 16.07 -7.38 6.25
C VAL A 310 16.17 -8.47 7.32
N GLY A 311 16.26 -8.07 8.59
CA GLY A 311 16.27 -9.01 9.72
C GLY A 311 14.90 -9.67 9.91
N GLU A 312 14.92 -10.91 10.41
CA GLU A 312 13.72 -11.62 10.89
C GLU A 312 13.09 -10.92 12.11
#